data_AF-A0A2E9MXE2-F1
#
_entry.id   AF-A0A2E9MXE2-F1
#
_cell.length_a   1.000
_cell.length_b   1.000
_cell.length_c   1.000
_cell.angle_alpha   90.00
_cell.angle_beta   90.00
_cell.angle_gamma   90.00
#
_symmetry.space_group_name_H-M   'P 1'
#
loop_
_entity.id
_entity.type
_entity.pdbx_description
1 polymer ?
#
loop_
_entity_poly.entity_id
_entity_poly.type
_entity_poly.pdbx_seq_one_letter_code
_entity_poly.pdbx_strand_id
1 'polypeptide(L)'
;MLKDGLRYGCRTPYLDNSDFIYPGDELQISYVDGAPRILVLRGGRGVEELGPEMRKQALSSAIPAIPLEVIENSFTHNHIVSQALLEDAPYIVSNIGDALAIATGDEVHARGERPSDDRIRSLPPIP
;
A
#
# COMPACT_ATOMS: atom_id res chain seq x y z
N MET A 1 -6.74 -44.26 40.21
CA MET A 1 -6.29 -44.78 38.91
C MET A 1 -6.79 -43.83 37.82
N LEU A 2 -5.90 -42.98 37.30
CA LEU A 2 -5.88 -42.32 35.97
C LEU A 2 -7.10 -41.42 35.63
N LYS A 3 -7.04 -40.20 35.10
CA LYS A 3 -6.04 -39.36 34.41
C LYS A 3 -6.89 -38.13 33.97
N ASP A 4 -6.53 -36.86 34.14
CA ASP A 4 -5.67 -36.02 33.30
C ASP A 4 -5.92 -34.59 33.84
N GLY A 5 -4.94 -33.73 34.09
CA GLY A 5 -4.11 -33.12 33.07
C GLY A 5 -4.37 -31.60 33.09
N LEU A 6 -3.50 -30.87 33.79
CA LEU A 6 -3.11 -29.45 33.61
C LEU A 6 -4.17 -28.47 33.03
N ARG A 7 -4.43 -27.33 33.70
CA ARG A 7 -4.03 -25.97 33.27
C ARG A 7 -4.45 -24.88 34.30
N TYR A 8 -3.46 -24.09 34.71
CA TYR A 8 -3.46 -22.70 35.19
C TYR A 8 -4.76 -22.02 35.68
N GLY A 9 -4.67 -21.49 36.91
CA GLY A 9 -5.19 -20.15 37.24
C GLY A 9 -6.48 -20.14 38.07
N CYS A 10 -6.33 -19.81 39.34
CA CYS A 10 -7.41 -19.43 40.25
C CYS A 10 -8.27 -18.33 39.60
N ARG A 11 -9.45 -18.66 39.09
CA ARG A 11 -10.47 -17.67 38.71
C ARG A 11 -11.70 -17.93 39.57
N THR A 12 -11.95 -17.04 40.51
CA THR A 12 -13.24 -16.97 41.17
C THR A 12 -14.28 -16.66 40.07
N PRO A 13 -15.50 -17.21 40.14
CA PRO A 13 -16.51 -16.92 39.14
C PRO A 13 -17.09 -15.49 39.27
N TYR A 14 -16.61 -14.72 40.26
CA TYR A 14 -17.07 -13.39 40.58
C TYR A 14 -16.32 -12.30 39.79
N LEU A 15 -17.02 -11.19 39.51
CA LEU A 15 -16.47 -10.03 38.83
C LEU A 15 -15.61 -9.20 39.79
N ASP A 16 -14.29 -9.25 39.59
CA ASP A 16 -13.33 -8.45 40.39
C ASP A 16 -12.89 -7.15 39.69
N ASN A 17 -13.12 -7.04 38.37
CA ASN A 17 -12.82 -5.84 37.56
C ASN A 17 -13.88 -5.67 36.45
N SER A 18 -14.45 -4.46 36.33
CA SER A 18 -15.42 -4.07 35.29
C SER A 18 -14.90 -4.16 33.86
N ASP A 19 -13.58 -4.07 33.64
CA ASP A 19 -12.97 -4.18 32.30
C ASP A 19 -13.19 -5.56 31.66
N PHE A 20 -13.59 -6.55 32.44
CA PHE A 20 -13.92 -7.89 31.95
C PHE A 20 -15.41 -8.11 31.72
N ILE A 21 -16.20 -7.05 31.45
CA ILE A 21 -17.57 -7.18 30.97
C ILE A 21 -17.55 -7.01 29.45
N TYR A 22 -17.95 -8.06 28.73
CA TYR A 22 -18.02 -8.06 27.27
C TYR A 22 -19.47 -8.16 26.79
N PRO A 23 -19.78 -7.66 25.59
CA PRO A 23 -21.07 -7.91 24.95
C PRO A 23 -21.39 -9.41 24.94
N GLY A 24 -22.60 -9.76 25.38
CA GLY A 24 -23.07 -11.15 25.50
C GLY A 24 -22.85 -11.79 26.87
N ASP A 25 -22.15 -11.14 27.81
CA ASP A 25 -22.08 -11.60 29.20
C ASP A 25 -23.43 -11.37 29.93
N GLU A 26 -23.81 -12.30 30.81
CA GLU A 26 -24.94 -12.17 31.72
C GLU A 26 -24.44 -12.01 33.17
N LEU A 27 -24.97 -11.01 33.88
CA LEU A 27 -24.57 -10.68 35.25
C LEU A 27 -25.63 -11.13 36.24
N GLN A 28 -25.23 -11.90 37.25
CA GLN A 28 -26.10 -12.35 38.32
C GLN A 28 -25.60 -11.86 39.68
N ILE A 29 -26.48 -11.30 40.49
CA ILE A 29 -26.15 -10.92 41.87
C ILE A 29 -26.31 -12.16 42.76
N SER A 30 -25.30 -12.41 43.59
CA SER A 30 -25.27 -13.47 44.60
C SER A 30 -24.82 -12.90 45.94
N TYR A 31 -25.13 -13.57 47.06
CA TYR A 31 -24.67 -13.16 48.38
C TYR A 31 -23.70 -14.22 48.92
N VAL A 32 -22.49 -13.80 49.26
CA VAL A 32 -21.45 -14.65 49.86
C VAL A 32 -21.02 -14.00 51.16
N ASP A 33 -21.15 -14.73 52.28
CA ASP A 33 -20.85 -14.23 53.63
C ASP A 33 -21.59 -12.92 53.99
N GLY A 34 -22.83 -12.78 53.52
CA GLY A 34 -23.67 -11.60 53.75
C GLY A 34 -23.31 -10.38 52.89
N ALA A 35 -22.29 -10.45 52.05
CA ALA A 35 -21.91 -9.39 51.12
C ALA A 35 -22.40 -9.71 49.68
N PRO A 36 -22.95 -8.74 48.95
CA PRO A 36 -23.32 -8.94 47.54
C PRO A 36 -22.07 -9.09 46.67
N ARG A 37 -22.09 -10.08 45.77
CA ARG A 37 -21.06 -10.38 44.79
C ARG A 37 -21.70 -10.56 43.41
N ILE A 38 -21.03 -10.04 42.38
CA ILE A 38 -21.48 -10.18 40.99
C ILE A 38 -20.85 -11.43 40.40
N LEU A 39 -21.67 -12.38 39.94
CA LEU A 39 -21.28 -13.54 39.15
C LEU A 39 -21.36 -13.19 37.66
N VAL A 40 -20.36 -13.60 36.87
CA VAL A 40 -20.36 -13.39 35.40
C VAL A 40 -20.55 -14.71 34.68
N LEU A 41 -21.70 -14.87 34.04
CA LEU A 41 -21.97 -15.95 33.11
C LEU A 41 -21.47 -15.53 31.73
N ARG A 42 -20.38 -16.16 31.28
CA ARG A 42 -19.79 -15.84 29.98
C ARG A 42 -20.72 -16.36 28.89
N GLY A 43 -21.29 -15.45 28.11
CA GLY A 43 -22.08 -15.80 26.95
C GLY A 43 -21.30 -16.76 26.06
N GLY A 44 -21.98 -17.78 25.52
CA GLY A 44 -21.39 -18.74 24.60
C GLY A 44 -20.71 -17.97 23.47
N ARG A 45 -19.38 -17.96 23.47
CA ARG A 45 -18.59 -17.23 22.48
C ARG A 45 -18.70 -17.98 21.16
N GLY A 46 -19.72 -17.67 20.37
CA GLY A 46 -19.60 -17.82 18.93
C GLY A 46 -18.42 -16.95 18.52
N VAL A 47 -17.29 -17.59 18.20
CA VAL A 47 -16.16 -16.87 17.60
C VAL A 47 -16.63 -16.47 16.21
N GLU A 48 -16.98 -15.21 16.05
CA GLU A 48 -17.26 -14.63 14.74
C GLU A 48 -15.92 -14.23 14.11
N GLU A 49 -15.49 -14.96 13.08
CA GLU A 49 -14.30 -14.57 12.31
C GLU A 49 -14.60 -13.30 11.52
N LEU A 50 -13.97 -12.19 11.92
CA LEU A 50 -14.01 -10.94 11.16
C LEU A 50 -12.86 -10.93 10.16
N GLY A 51 -13.19 -10.92 8.87
CA GLY A 51 -12.25 -10.73 7.77
C GLY A 51 -12.53 -9.44 7.00
N PRO A 52 -11.56 -8.92 6.23
CA PRO A 52 -11.81 -7.81 5.32
C PRO A 52 -12.81 -8.24 4.24
N GLU A 53 -13.90 -7.51 4.11
CA GLU A 53 -14.88 -7.72 3.05
C GLU A 53 -14.81 -6.62 1.99
N MET A 54 -14.87 -7.02 0.72
CA MET A 54 -15.00 -6.07 -0.38
C MET A 54 -16.42 -5.49 -0.42
N ARG A 55 -16.54 -4.18 -0.16
CA ARG A 55 -17.80 -3.46 -0.36
C ARG A 55 -18.04 -3.22 -1.84
N LYS A 56 -18.98 -3.96 -2.43
CA LYS A 56 -19.44 -3.75 -3.81
C LYS A 56 -20.64 -2.82 -3.81
N GLN A 57 -20.58 -1.75 -4.59
CA GLN A 57 -21.71 -0.83 -4.80
C GLN A 57 -21.99 -0.77 -6.30
N ALA A 58 -23.26 -0.82 -6.68
CA ALA A 58 -23.67 -0.66 -8.07
C ALA A 58 -23.35 0.77 -8.53
N LEU A 59 -22.81 0.88 -9.75
CA LEU A 59 -22.52 2.18 -10.34
C LEU A 59 -23.83 2.91 -10.61
N SER A 60 -24.06 4.04 -9.92
CA SER A 60 -25.25 4.87 -10.12
C SER A 60 -25.15 5.75 -11.39
N SER A 61 -23.95 5.90 -11.95
CA SER A 61 -23.66 6.66 -13.17
C SER A 61 -22.34 6.19 -13.80
N ALA A 62 -22.04 6.65 -15.02
CA ALA A 62 -20.79 6.31 -15.71
C ALA A 62 -19.55 6.86 -14.98
N ILE A 63 -18.42 6.15 -15.08
CA ILE A 63 -17.12 6.65 -14.63
C ILE A 63 -16.74 7.82 -15.55
N PRO A 64 -16.55 9.05 -15.03
CA PRO A 64 -16.13 10.16 -15.86
C PRO A 64 -14.73 9.91 -16.40
N ALA A 65 -14.48 10.36 -17.63
CA ALA A 65 -13.11 10.42 -18.14
C ALA A 65 -12.30 11.37 -17.26
N ILE A 66 -11.09 10.96 -16.89
CA ILE A 66 -10.16 11.83 -16.16
C ILE A 66 -9.66 12.88 -17.15
N PRO A 67 -9.90 14.19 -16.93
CA PRO A 67 -9.46 15.23 -17.84
C PRO A 67 -7.92 15.34 -17.80
N LEU A 68 -7.32 15.63 -18.96
CA LEU A 68 -5.86 15.66 -19.13
C LEU A 68 -5.19 16.65 -18.17
N GLU A 69 -5.80 17.82 -17.97
CA GLU A 69 -5.30 18.89 -17.08
C GLU A 69 -5.03 18.42 -15.63
N VAL A 70 -5.77 17.42 -15.14
CA VAL A 70 -5.62 16.89 -13.77
C VAL A 70 -4.42 15.95 -13.66
N ILE A 71 -4.01 15.33 -14.77
CA ILE A 71 -2.89 14.38 -14.82
C ILE A 71 -1.62 14.95 -15.46
N GLU A 72 -1.67 16.17 -16.01
CA GLU A 72 -0.53 16.86 -16.64
C GLU A 72 0.71 16.91 -15.74
N ASN A 73 0.56 17.19 -14.45
CA ASN A 73 1.68 17.24 -13.50
C ASN A 73 2.24 15.84 -13.13
N SER A 74 1.58 14.76 -13.56
CA SER A 74 2.11 13.40 -13.46
C SER A 74 2.96 13.01 -14.68
N PHE A 75 2.97 13.83 -15.75
CA PHE A 75 3.67 13.55 -17.00
C PHE A 75 4.94 14.38 -17.21
N THR A 76 5.41 15.13 -16.21
CA THR A 76 6.47 16.14 -16.33
C THR A 76 7.73 15.67 -17.06
N HIS A 77 8.02 14.35 -17.12
CA HIS A 77 9.14 13.79 -17.90
C HIS A 77 8.83 12.46 -18.62
N ASN A 78 7.55 12.08 -18.79
CA ASN A 78 7.21 10.78 -19.38
C ASN A 78 7.00 10.91 -20.89
N HIS A 79 7.94 10.39 -21.67
CA HIS A 79 7.80 10.27 -23.13
C HIS A 79 7.22 8.88 -23.47
N ILE A 80 6.02 8.85 -24.04
CA ILE A 80 5.44 7.64 -24.63
C ILE A 80 5.84 7.63 -26.11
N VAL A 81 6.71 6.69 -26.49
CA VAL A 81 7.18 6.52 -27.86
C VAL A 81 6.76 5.16 -28.39
N SER A 82 6.60 5.04 -29.71
CA SER A 82 6.42 3.74 -30.34
C SER A 82 7.72 2.94 -30.27
N GLN A 83 7.63 1.61 -30.32
CA GLN A 83 8.80 0.75 -30.35
C GLN A 83 9.71 1.07 -31.56
N ALA A 84 9.11 1.28 -32.74
CA ALA A 84 9.85 1.64 -33.94
C ALA A 84 10.63 2.96 -33.77
N LEU A 85 10.03 3.96 -33.11
CA LEU A 85 10.71 5.24 -32.85
C LEU A 85 11.87 5.08 -31.87
N LEU A 86 11.76 4.18 -30.89
CA LEU A 86 12.83 3.91 -29.94
C LEU A 86 14.00 3.13 -30.58
N GLU A 87 13.69 2.17 -31.45
CA GLU A 87 14.69 1.38 -32.17
C GLU A 87 15.47 2.22 -33.20
N ASP A 88 14.83 3.21 -33.81
CA ASP A 88 15.45 4.15 -34.75
C ASP A 88 16.14 5.34 -34.06
N ALA A 89 15.93 5.50 -32.75
CA ALA A 89 16.48 6.64 -32.03
C ALA A 89 18.02 6.60 -31.99
N PRO A 90 18.69 7.75 -32.25
CA PRO A 90 20.13 7.83 -32.06
C PRO A 90 20.49 7.68 -30.58
N TYR A 91 21.65 7.08 -30.31
CA TYR A 91 22.13 6.84 -28.95
C TYR A 91 23.51 7.46 -28.72
N ILE A 92 23.77 7.87 -27.48
CA ILE A 92 25.04 8.48 -27.07
C ILE A 92 26.11 7.38 -26.94
N VAL A 93 27.26 7.60 -27.57
CA VAL A 93 28.43 6.70 -27.54
C VAL A 93 29.45 7.17 -26.51
N SER A 94 29.66 8.48 -26.39
CA SER A 94 30.60 9.06 -25.42
C SER A 94 30.31 10.53 -25.11
N ASN A 95 30.77 10.99 -23.94
CA ASN A 95 30.86 12.41 -23.59
C ASN A 95 32.23 12.96 -24.06
N ILE A 96 32.29 14.24 -24.45
CA ILE A 96 33.54 14.92 -24.88
C ILE A 96 34.37 15.43 -23.67
N GLY A 97 33.90 15.25 -22.43
CA GLY A 97 34.65 15.57 -21.21
C GLY A 97 34.97 14.38 -20.29
N ASP A 98 35.77 14.64 -19.26
CA ASP A 98 36.14 13.67 -18.19
C ASP A 98 35.02 13.46 -17.14
N ALA A 99 33.88 14.15 -17.30
CA ALA A 99 32.78 14.06 -16.36
C ALA A 99 32.09 12.69 -16.42
N LEU A 100 31.88 12.08 -15.25
CA LEU A 100 31.22 10.78 -15.13
C LEU A 100 29.73 10.81 -15.54
N ALA A 101 29.11 11.99 -15.49
CA ALA A 101 27.71 12.19 -15.85
C ALA A 101 27.61 13.28 -16.93
N ILE A 102 26.62 13.13 -17.82
CA ILE A 102 26.31 14.11 -18.86
C ILE A 102 25.37 15.16 -18.27
N ALA A 103 25.73 16.43 -18.42
CA ALA A 103 24.94 17.56 -17.97
C ALA A 103 24.39 18.38 -19.15
N THR A 104 23.47 19.31 -18.83
CA THR A 104 22.98 20.26 -19.83
C THR A 104 24.14 21.17 -20.27
N GLY A 105 24.38 21.22 -21.59
CA GLY A 105 25.47 22.00 -22.18
C GLY A 105 26.70 21.18 -22.56
N ASP A 106 26.75 19.90 -22.18
CA ASP A 106 27.84 19.01 -22.59
C ASP A 106 27.75 18.69 -24.08
N GLU A 107 28.91 18.56 -24.72
CA GLU A 107 29.02 18.02 -26.07
C GLU A 107 29.16 16.50 -26.02
N VAL A 108 28.40 15.80 -26.86
CA VAL A 108 28.36 14.33 -26.87
C VAL A 108 28.51 13.80 -28.28
N HIS A 109 29.11 12.61 -28.39
CA HIS A 109 29.08 11.84 -29.62
C HIS A 109 27.89 10.89 -29.60
N ALA A 110 27.08 10.94 -30.64
CA ALA A 110 25.95 10.05 -30.83
C ALA A 110 26.08 9.30 -32.16
N ARG A 111 25.49 8.10 -32.22
CA ARG A 111 25.38 7.31 -33.44
C ARG A 111 23.92 7.17 -33.83
N GLY A 112 23.63 7.35 -35.11
CA GLY A 112 22.30 7.25 -35.69
C GLY A 112 21.98 8.47 -36.56
N GLU A 113 20.77 8.50 -37.09
CA GLU A 113 20.28 9.68 -37.82
C GLU A 113 19.93 10.80 -36.84
N ARG A 114 20.33 12.02 -37.19
CA ARG A 114 20.05 13.19 -36.35
C ARG A 114 18.57 13.53 -36.48
N PRO A 115 17.84 13.73 -35.36
CA PRO A 115 16.48 14.23 -35.44
C PRO A 115 16.49 15.64 -36.06
N SER A 116 15.46 15.98 -36.83
CA SER A 116 15.25 17.33 -37.35
C SER A 116 14.74 18.28 -36.26
N ASP A 117 15.49 18.39 -35.16
CA ASP A 117 15.22 19.29 -34.04
C ASP A 117 16.28 20.41 -34.04
N ASP A 118 15.81 21.64 -34.12
CA ASP A 118 16.66 22.85 -34.16
C ASP A 118 17.38 23.12 -32.83
N ARG A 119 16.95 22.48 -31.74
CA ARG A 119 17.61 22.57 -30.43
C ARG A 119 18.90 21.77 -30.36
N ILE A 120 19.07 20.79 -31.24
CA ILE A 120 20.30 20.01 -31.34
C ILE A 120 21.21 20.73 -32.33
N ARG A 121 22.50 20.89 -32.01
CA ARG A 121 23.51 21.36 -32.96
C ARG A 121 24.42 20.20 -33.31
N SER A 122 24.58 19.89 -34.60
CA SER A 122 25.56 18.90 -35.05
C SER A 122 26.89 19.56 -35.35
N LEU A 123 27.96 18.99 -34.82
CA LEU A 123 29.32 19.24 -35.28
C LEU A 123 29.61 18.32 -36.49
N PRO A 124 30.56 18.69 -37.37
CA PRO A 124 30.99 17.80 -38.44
C PRO A 124 31.48 16.45 -37.86
N PRO A 125 31.32 15.34 -38.59
CA PRO A 125 31.79 14.04 -38.14
C PRO A 125 33.32 14.07 -37.97
N ILE A 126 33.80 13.45 -36.89
CA ILE A 126 35.24 13.23 -36.68
C ILE A 126 35.70 12.15 -37.69
N PRO A 127 36.81 12.36 -38.41
CA PRO A 127 37.35 11.37 -39.36
C PRO A 127 37.85 10.09 -38.69
#